data_AF-T1BC52-F1
#
_entry.id   AF-T1BC52-F1
#
_cell.length_a   1.000
_cell.length_b   1.000
_cell.length_c   1.000
_cell.angle_alpha   90.00
_cell.angle_beta   90.00
_cell.angle_gamma   90.00
#
_symmetry.space_group_name_H-M   'P 1'
#
loop_
_entity.id
_entity.type
_entity.pdbx_description
1 polymer ?
#
loop_
_entity_poly.entity_id
_entity_poly.type
_entity_poly.pdbx_seq_one_letter_code
_entity_poly.pdbx_strand_id
1 'polypeptide(L)'
;MEEPDLGMAAEASEPRGVAGPQDRLTPKQWTRFEAYAAEMFSALGMDLSTPSTRATPRRFIRAMYDSTKGYDGDPKILTVFPTECRGGADCKISQIIEGPIPFFALCEHHVLPFHGMAHVAYIAHEHI
;
A
#
# COMPACT_ATOMS: atom_id res chain seq x y z
N MET A 1 4.80 -52.00 -13.84
CA MET A 1 5.82 -51.51 -12.90
C MET A 1 5.60 -50.02 -12.85
N GLU A 2 4.73 -49.60 -11.93
CA GLU A 2 4.36 -48.21 -11.68
C GLU A 2 5.54 -47.50 -11.00
N GLU A 3 5.96 -46.38 -11.58
CA GLU A 3 6.78 -45.38 -10.89
C GLU A 3 5.81 -44.39 -10.21
N PRO A 4 5.98 -44.09 -8.90
CA PRO A 4 5.09 -43.19 -8.20
C PRO A 4 5.41 -41.72 -8.54
N ASP A 5 4.38 -41.01 -8.98
CA ASP A 5 4.38 -39.54 -9.13
C ASP A 5 4.41 -38.90 -7.74
N LEU A 6 5.61 -38.44 -7.32
CA LEU A 6 5.77 -37.57 -6.16
C LEU A 6 5.24 -36.17 -6.53
N GLY A 7 3.92 -36.01 -6.45
CA GLY A 7 3.28 -34.71 -6.42
C GLY A 7 3.72 -33.95 -5.17
N MET A 8 4.64 -33.00 -5.33
CA MET A 8 4.87 -31.95 -4.34
C MET A 8 3.61 -31.09 -4.27
N ALA A 9 2.72 -31.41 -3.34
CA ALA A 9 1.66 -30.52 -2.93
C ALA A 9 2.30 -29.22 -2.43
N ALA A 10 2.17 -28.15 -3.21
CA ALA A 10 2.48 -26.81 -2.76
C ALA A 10 1.51 -26.50 -1.62
N GLU A 11 1.99 -26.55 -0.37
CA GLU A 11 1.23 -26.10 0.78
C GLU A 11 0.86 -24.63 0.56
N ALA A 12 -0.43 -24.38 0.37
CA ALA A 12 -0.98 -23.04 0.33
C ALA A 12 -0.64 -22.37 1.67
N SER A 13 0.35 -21.47 1.66
CA SER A 13 0.68 -20.67 2.83
C SER A 13 -0.57 -19.90 3.24
N GLU A 14 -1.04 -20.12 4.47
CA GLU A 14 -2.21 -19.41 5.00
C GLU A 14 -2.04 -17.89 4.79
N PRO A 15 -3.09 -17.18 4.36
CA PRO A 15 -3.01 -15.74 4.19
C PRO A 15 -2.69 -15.14 5.55
N ARG A 16 -1.51 -14.53 5.67
CA ARG A 16 -1.14 -13.74 6.86
C ARG A 16 -2.23 -12.70 7.03
N GLY A 17 -3.05 -12.86 8.07
CA GLY A 17 -4.15 -11.97 8.35
C GLY A 17 -3.66 -10.52 8.36
N VAL A 18 -4.23 -9.69 7.49
CA VAL A 18 -3.98 -8.25 7.48
C VAL A 18 -4.61 -7.73 8.77
N ALA A 19 -3.76 -7.37 9.74
CA ALA A 19 -4.20 -6.75 10.98
C ALA A 19 -5.04 -5.51 10.64
N GLY A 20 -6.26 -5.43 11.19
CA GLY A 20 -7.15 -4.31 10.95
C GLY A 20 -6.52 -2.96 11.38
N PRO A 21 -7.10 -1.83 10.94
CA PRO A 21 -6.52 -0.50 11.12
C PRO A 21 -6.49 -0.14 12.61
N GLN A 22 -5.36 -0.38 13.25
CA GLN A 22 -5.06 0.11 14.59
C GLN A 22 -4.54 1.54 14.40
N ASP A 23 -5.13 2.53 15.08
CA ASP A 23 -4.58 3.88 15.06
C ASP A 23 -3.20 3.84 15.74
N ARG A 24 -2.14 3.81 14.92
CA ARG A 24 -0.78 3.45 15.35
C ARG A 24 -0.16 4.48 16.31
N LEU A 25 -0.78 5.66 16.41
CA LEU A 25 -0.32 6.77 17.23
C LEU A 25 -1.34 7.14 18.31
N THR A 26 -0.90 7.13 19.56
CA THR A 26 -1.69 7.63 20.70
C THR A 26 -1.89 9.15 20.62
N PRO A 27 -2.92 9.72 21.26
CA PRO A 27 -3.12 11.18 21.31
C PRO A 27 -1.90 11.95 21.82
N LYS A 28 -1.17 11.38 22.80
CA LYS A 28 0.06 11.97 23.33
C LYS A 28 1.20 11.97 22.30
N GLN A 29 1.30 10.94 21.46
CA GLN A 29 2.29 10.90 20.37
C GLN A 29 1.98 11.94 19.30
N TRP A 30 0.71 12.11 18.92
CA TRP A 30 0.28 13.17 18.00
C TRP A 30 0.75 14.55 18.46
N THR A 31 0.39 14.95 19.68
CA THR A 31 0.81 16.25 20.24
C THR A 31 2.33 16.40 20.27
N ARG A 32 3.05 15.34 20.65
CA ARG A 32 4.51 15.35 20.72
C ARG A 32 5.16 15.54 19.34
N PHE A 33 4.67 14.85 18.32
CA PHE A 33 5.23 14.94 16.97
C PHE A 33 4.91 16.27 16.29
N GLU A 34 3.74 16.84 16.57
CA GLU A 34 3.41 18.21 16.13
C GLU A 34 4.41 19.23 16.71
N ALA A 35 4.81 19.08 17.97
CA ALA A 35 5.82 19.93 18.59
C ALA A 35 7.19 19.77 17.91
N TYR A 36 7.61 18.54 17.57
CA TYR A 36 8.87 18.31 16.84
C TYR A 36 8.87 18.95 15.45
N ALA A 37 7.76 18.83 14.71
CA ALA A 37 7.63 19.49 13.42
C ALA A 37 7.65 21.02 13.57
N ALA A 38 7.03 21.57 14.61
CA ALA A 38 7.06 23.00 14.89
C ALA A 38 8.49 23.50 15.18
N GLU A 39 9.25 22.76 15.99
CA GLU A 39 10.65 23.06 16.30
C GLU A 39 11.52 23.03 15.04
N MET A 40 11.40 21.95 14.25
CA MET A 40 12.14 21.80 12.99
C MET A 40 11.83 22.93 12.00
N PHE A 41 10.55 23.25 11.78
CA PHE A 41 10.16 24.30 10.83
C PHE A 41 10.60 25.69 11.29
N SER A 42 10.50 25.99 12.59
CA SER A 42 11.00 27.25 13.15
C SER A 42 12.51 27.37 12.98
N ALA A 43 13.26 26.30 13.24
CA ALA A 43 14.72 26.26 13.08
C ALA A 43 15.15 26.45 11.61
N LEU A 44 14.31 26.01 10.66
CA LEU A 44 14.50 26.22 9.21
C LEU A 44 13.99 27.59 8.71
N GLY A 45 13.54 28.47 9.61
CA GLY A 45 13.14 29.84 9.28
C GLY A 45 11.67 30.04 8.91
N MET A 46 10.81 29.03 9.08
CA MET A 46 9.37 29.20 8.89
C MET A 46 8.76 29.96 10.08
N ASP A 47 8.17 31.13 9.82
CA ASP A 47 7.37 31.84 10.83
C ASP A 47 6.07 31.09 11.09
N LEU A 48 5.95 30.45 12.26
CA LEU A 48 4.75 29.72 12.69
C LEU A 48 3.69 30.60 13.36
N SER A 49 3.88 31.91 13.46
CA SER A 49 2.93 32.82 14.10
C SER A 49 1.79 33.28 13.17
N THR A 50 1.93 33.09 11.85
CA THR A 50 0.95 33.55 10.87
C THR A 50 -0.33 32.69 10.83
N PRO A 51 -1.49 33.24 10.42
CA PRO A 51 -2.70 32.45 10.23
C PRO A 51 -2.54 31.24 9.30
N SER A 52 -1.69 31.35 8.27
CA SER A 52 -1.45 30.29 7.29
C SER A 52 -0.60 29.16 7.85
N THR A 53 0.36 29.46 8.73
CA THR A 53 1.41 28.53 9.16
C THR A 53 1.23 27.97 10.57
N ARG A 54 0.43 28.60 11.44
CA ARG A 54 0.17 28.13 12.82
C ARG A 54 -0.26 26.66 12.91
N ALA A 55 -1.01 26.17 11.93
CA ALA A 55 -1.46 24.79 11.88
C ALA A 55 -0.63 23.88 10.94
N THR A 56 0.47 24.38 10.37
CA THR A 56 1.35 23.59 9.49
C THR A 56 1.91 22.34 10.18
N PRO A 57 2.43 22.39 11.42
CA PRO A 57 2.97 21.20 12.08
C PRO A 57 1.95 20.06 12.19
N ARG A 58 0.72 20.39 12.62
CA ARG A 58 -0.41 19.45 12.65
C ARG A 58 -0.70 18.84 11.29
N ARG A 59 -0.84 19.68 10.25
CA ARG A 59 -1.10 19.22 8.89
C ARG A 59 0.02 18.33 8.35
N PHE A 60 1.27 18.66 8.66
CA PHE A 60 2.44 17.91 8.23
C PHE A 60 2.47 16.51 8.86
N ILE A 61 2.32 16.40 10.18
CA ILE A 61 2.29 15.08 10.84
C ILE A 61 1.10 14.25 10.34
N ARG A 62 -0.06 14.89 10.11
CA ARG A 62 -1.21 14.19 9.54
C ARG A 62 -0.93 13.67 8.12
N ALA A 63 -0.33 14.50 7.26
CA ALA A 63 0.04 14.08 5.91
C ALA A 63 1.04 12.92 5.94
N MET A 64 2.08 13.00 6.78
CA MET A 64 3.07 11.92 6.94
C MET A 64 2.43 10.61 7.41
N TYR A 65 1.48 10.68 8.35
CA TYR A 65 0.72 9.52 8.81
C TYR A 65 -0.13 8.94 7.67
N ASP A 66 -0.90 9.78 6.99
CA ASP A 66 -1.79 9.35 5.91
C ASP A 66 -1.00 8.74 4.73
N SER A 67 0.14 9.32 4.36
CA SER A 67 1.04 8.81 3.31
C SER A 67 1.73 7.49 3.66
N THR A 68 1.67 7.04 4.92
CA THR A 68 2.30 5.79 5.38
C THR A 68 1.29 4.73 5.83
N LYS A 69 -0.02 4.98 5.65
CA LYS A 69 -1.09 4.02 6.00
C LYS A 69 -1.02 2.71 5.23
N GLY A 70 -0.33 2.66 4.09
CA GLY A 70 -0.11 1.42 3.35
C GLY A 70 0.57 0.32 4.17
N TYR A 71 1.30 0.66 5.25
CA TYR A 71 1.88 -0.33 6.16
C TYR A 71 0.85 -1.14 6.95
N ASP A 72 -0.34 -0.57 7.17
CA ASP A 72 -1.44 -1.24 7.89
C ASP A 72 -2.22 -2.20 6.97
N GLY A 73 -1.86 -2.23 5.66
CA GLY A 73 -2.56 -3.00 4.63
C GLY A 73 -3.88 -2.37 4.21
N ASP A 74 -4.53 -2.98 3.21
CA ASP A 74 -5.89 -2.64 2.80
C ASP A 74 -6.80 -3.86 2.99
N PRO A 75 -7.84 -3.79 3.84
CA PRO A 75 -8.75 -4.91 4.06
C PRO A 75 -9.66 -5.20 2.84
N LYS A 76 -9.64 -4.37 1.78
CA LYS A 76 -10.50 -4.49 0.59
C LYS A 76 -9.85 -5.20 -0.60
N ILE A 77 -8.71 -5.87 -0.40
CA ILE A 77 -7.86 -6.30 -1.53
C ILE A 77 -8.42 -7.44 -2.38
N LEU A 78 -9.43 -8.22 -1.94
CA LEU A 78 -9.79 -9.46 -2.63
C LEU A 78 -11.29 -9.58 -2.93
N THR A 79 -11.65 -9.23 -4.16
CA THR A 79 -12.85 -9.76 -4.85
C THR A 79 -12.35 -10.50 -6.08
N VAL A 80 -12.69 -11.77 -6.20
CA VAL A 80 -12.26 -12.61 -7.32
C VAL A 80 -13.44 -13.28 -8.00
N PHE A 81 -13.33 -13.52 -9.31
CA PHE A 81 -14.33 -14.20 -10.11
C PHE A 81 -13.72 -15.41 -10.80
N PRO A 82 -14.49 -16.50 -10.99
CA PRO A 82 -14.00 -17.64 -11.76
C PRO A 82 -13.74 -17.23 -13.21
N THR A 83 -12.64 -17.70 -13.79
CA THR A 83 -12.34 -17.46 -15.21
C THR A 83 -13.41 -18.08 -16.11
N GLU A 84 -13.73 -17.39 -17.22
CA GLU A 84 -14.71 -17.88 -18.21
C GLU A 84 -14.20 -19.08 -19.04
N CYS A 85 -12.94 -19.47 -18.87
CA CYS A 85 -12.26 -20.51 -19.62
C CYS A 85 -12.44 -21.89 -18.97
N ARG A 86 -13.25 -22.78 -19.58
CA ARG A 86 -13.60 -24.11 -19.03
C ARG A 86 -13.00 -25.29 -19.82
N GLY A 87 -11.74 -25.17 -20.27
CA GLY A 87 -10.99 -26.30 -20.84
C GLY A 87 -11.38 -26.77 -22.25
N GLY A 88 -12.07 -25.94 -23.05
CA GLY A 88 -12.36 -26.21 -24.47
C GLY A 88 -11.19 -25.90 -25.41
N ALA A 89 -11.29 -26.31 -26.68
CA ALA A 89 -10.25 -26.09 -27.70
C ALA A 89 -9.90 -24.60 -27.95
N ASP A 90 -10.84 -23.70 -27.65
CA ASP A 90 -10.67 -22.25 -27.75
C ASP A 90 -10.21 -21.60 -26.43
N CYS A 91 -9.95 -22.41 -25.39
CA CYS A 91 -9.54 -21.93 -24.07
C CYS A 91 -8.08 -21.49 -24.10
N LYS A 92 -7.86 -20.20 -24.30
CA LYS A 92 -6.54 -19.57 -24.26
C LYS A 92 -6.28 -19.02 -22.87
N ILE A 93 -5.05 -19.17 -22.42
CA ILE A 93 -4.54 -18.50 -21.22
C ILE A 93 -4.74 -16.99 -21.39
N SER A 94 -5.57 -16.39 -20.54
CA SER A 94 -5.86 -14.97 -20.58
C SER A 94 -4.78 -14.19 -19.85
N GLN A 95 -4.01 -13.40 -20.61
CA GLN A 95 -3.13 -12.39 -20.06
C GLN A 95 -3.97 -11.13 -19.77
N ILE A 96 -3.90 -10.65 -18.53
CA ILE A 96 -4.53 -9.41 -18.11
C ILE A 96 -3.43 -8.38 -17.87
N ILE A 97 -3.61 -7.19 -18.45
CA ILE A 97 -2.73 -6.04 -18.26
C ILE A 97 -3.61 -4.89 -17.83
N GLU A 98 -3.34 -4.36 -16.64
CA GLU A 98 -3.98 -3.17 -16.11
C GLU A 98 -2.98 -2.01 -16.07
N GLY A 99 -3.40 -0.87 -16.59
CA GLY A 99 -2.62 0.36 -16.53
C GLY A 99 -2.93 1.34 -17.67
N PRO A 100 -2.40 2.56 -17.58
CA PRO A 100 -1.50 3.06 -16.53
C PRO A 100 -2.23 3.39 -15.22
N ILE A 101 -1.73 2.85 -14.09
CA ILE A 101 -2.23 3.14 -12.74
C ILE A 101 -1.39 4.28 -12.15
N PRO A 102 -1.97 5.46 -11.89
CA PRO A 102 -1.23 6.54 -11.23
C PRO A 102 -0.94 6.16 -9.77
N PHE A 103 0.29 6.39 -9.32
CA PHE A 103 0.67 6.17 -7.93
C PHE A 103 1.48 7.33 -7.36
N PHE A 104 1.43 7.47 -6.03
CA PHE A 104 2.18 8.42 -5.24
C PHE A 104 2.82 7.68 -4.07
N ALA A 105 4.09 7.97 -3.80
CA ALA A 105 4.84 7.32 -2.74
C ALA A 105 5.89 8.27 -2.12
N LEU A 106 6.50 7.86 -1.02
CA LEU A 106 7.61 8.56 -0.38
C LEU A 106 8.90 7.78 -0.63
N CYS A 107 9.96 8.44 -1.08
CA CYS A 107 11.28 7.83 -1.19
C CYS A 107 11.83 7.62 0.22
N GLU A 108 12.13 6.38 0.61
CA GLU A 108 12.60 6.05 1.96
C GLU A 108 13.92 6.74 2.35
N HIS A 109 14.78 7.03 1.37
CA HIS A 109 16.07 7.68 1.62
C HIS A 109 15.96 9.14 2.05
N HIS A 110 14.94 9.85 1.55
CA HIS A 110 14.84 11.31 1.70
C HIS A 110 13.51 11.77 2.29
N VAL A 111 12.53 10.87 2.37
CA VAL A 111 11.16 11.15 2.79
C VAL A 111 10.50 12.22 1.90
N LEU A 112 10.91 12.26 0.63
CA LEU A 112 10.35 13.17 -0.38
C LEU A 112 9.36 12.43 -1.28
N PRO A 113 8.26 13.08 -1.69
CA PRO A 113 7.30 12.50 -2.61
C PRO A 113 7.92 12.17 -3.97
N PHE A 114 7.58 11.01 -4.52
CA PHE A 114 7.72 10.69 -5.92
C PHE A 114 6.42 10.10 -6.44
N HIS A 115 6.19 10.21 -7.74
CA HIS A 115 4.96 9.76 -8.38
C HIS A 115 5.28 9.19 -9.75
N GLY A 116 4.39 8.34 -10.25
CA GLY A 116 4.59 7.69 -11.53
C GLY A 116 3.37 6.92 -11.99
N MET A 117 3.59 6.09 -13.00
CA MET A 117 2.59 5.20 -13.57
C MET A 117 3.07 3.76 -13.40
N ALA A 118 2.21 2.89 -12.88
CA ALA A 118 2.43 1.47 -12.80
C ALA A 118 1.62 0.74 -13.89
N HIS A 119 2.16 -0.37 -14.37
CA HIS A 119 1.42 -1.34 -15.18
C HIS A 119 1.54 -2.67 -14.47
N VAL A 120 0.41 -3.33 -14.26
CA VAL A 120 0.35 -4.65 -13.63
C VAL A 120 -0.07 -5.64 -14.69
N ALA A 121 0.71 -6.68 -14.90
CA ALA A 121 0.38 -7.76 -15.81
C ALA A 121 0.43 -9.08 -15.05
N TYR A 122 -0.59 -9.91 -15.25
CA TYR A 122 -0.62 -11.26 -14.71
C TYR A 122 -1.33 -12.22 -15.66
N ILE A 123 -1.09 -13.50 -15.45
CA ILE A 123 -1.76 -14.58 -16.17
C ILE A 123 -2.76 -15.19 -15.20
N ALA A 124 -4.04 -15.12 -15.55
CA ALA A 124 -5.10 -15.71 -14.74
C ALA A 124 -5.16 -17.23 -14.94
N HIS A 125 -5.34 -17.97 -13.84
CA HIS A 125 -5.58 -19.42 -13.89
C HIS A 125 -7.07 -19.71 -13.68
N GLU A 126 -7.49 -20.03 -12.45
CA GLU A 126 -8.90 -20.33 -12.13
C GLU A 126 -9.71 -19.08 -11.76
N HIS A 127 -9.03 -18.03 -11.29
CA HIS A 127 -9.66 -16.81 -10.78
C HIS A 127 -9.00 -15.56 -11.37
N ILE A 128 -9.82 -14.52 -11.56
CA ILE A 128 -9.45 -13.14 -11.92
C ILE A 128 -9.86 -12.16 -10.82
#